data_AF-A0A2G6T871-F1
#
_entry.id   AF-A0A2G6T871-F1
#
_cell.length_a   1.000
_cell.length_b   1.000
_cell.length_c   1.000
_cell.angle_alpha   90.00
_cell.angle_beta   90.00
_cell.angle_gamma   90.00
#
_symmetry.space_group_name_H-M   'P 1'
#
loop_
_entity.id
_entity.type
_entity.pdbx_description
1 polymer ?
#
loop_
_entity_poly.entity_id
_entity_poly.type
_entity_poly.pdbx_seq_one_letter_code
_entity_poly.pdbx_strand_id
1 'polypeptide(L)'
;MNENLINRYQINFANLTEQLNNNQAKITKHPYIKNKHLSLFLYEWSNPQEINEALLPDIEAAFLDTNYFESNSSENVSIMIYHNRVELYDDTKCVYELPLKDFKEIVIGWRDFLLTPPLNGSKIYQDNKSEKSENRQEINSTESDTVFETTESEISDIELKTYSRQNKFVFILSLVLFIASFLFFFIIVPSLDVARVIIFVSIVGSIMISLSGFYCLLYYKSWKKDFIEKVGKPKLNIETFILICSLPTVLFYFIISWNFLEGPGHNLYKLGITLKVLKFLNP
;
A
#
# COMPACT_ATOMS: atom_id res chain seq x y z
N MET A 1 -12.01 16.13 -24.35
CA MET A 1 -13.04 15.67 -23.38
C MET A 1 -14.31 16.49 -23.58
N ASN A 2 -15.49 15.89 -23.41
CA ASN A 2 -16.79 16.54 -23.63
C ASN A 2 -17.08 17.62 -22.57
N GLU A 3 -17.47 18.83 -22.98
CA GLU A 3 -17.81 19.95 -22.07
C GLU A 3 -18.95 19.60 -21.10
N ASN A 4 -19.93 18.81 -21.54
CA ASN A 4 -21.02 18.37 -20.68
C ASN A 4 -20.52 17.47 -19.54
N LEU A 5 -19.50 16.64 -19.78
CA LEU A 5 -18.88 15.83 -18.74
C LEU A 5 -18.07 16.70 -17.78
N ILE A 6 -17.27 17.63 -18.32
CA ILE A 6 -16.51 18.59 -17.53
C ILE A 6 -17.44 19.32 -16.55
N ASN A 7 -18.56 19.84 -17.03
CA ASN A 7 -19.51 20.58 -16.20
C ASN A 7 -20.26 19.67 -15.20
N ARG A 8 -20.67 18.47 -15.63
CA ARG A 8 -21.40 17.52 -14.77
C ARG A 8 -20.56 17.04 -13.59
N TYR A 9 -19.29 16.69 -13.84
CA TYR A 9 -18.39 16.13 -12.84
C TYR A 9 -17.45 17.18 -12.22
N GLN A 10 -17.54 18.43 -12.67
CA GLN A 10 -16.66 19.55 -12.29
C GLN A 10 -15.18 19.18 -12.45
N ILE A 11 -14.82 18.73 -13.65
CA ILE A 11 -13.47 18.23 -13.94
C ILE A 11 -12.53 19.39 -14.25
N ASN A 12 -11.43 19.47 -13.52
CA ASN A 12 -10.34 20.41 -13.74
C ASN A 12 -9.01 19.69 -13.57
N PHE A 13 -8.28 19.51 -14.68
CA PHE A 13 -6.94 18.93 -14.64
C PHE A 13 -5.90 20.03 -14.62
N ALA A 14 -5.03 20.03 -13.61
CA ALA A 14 -4.11 21.12 -13.36
C ALA A 14 -2.66 20.62 -13.26
N ASN A 15 -1.73 21.51 -13.63
CA ASN A 15 -0.32 21.37 -13.29
C ASN A 15 -0.06 22.19 -12.02
N LEU A 16 0.46 21.55 -10.98
CA LEU A 16 0.91 22.21 -9.76
C LEU A 16 2.44 22.31 -9.78
N THR A 17 2.98 23.35 -9.15
CA THR A 17 4.42 23.52 -8.99
C THR A 17 4.75 23.34 -7.51
N GLU A 18 5.37 22.23 -7.18
CA GLU A 18 5.87 21.95 -5.85
C GLU A 18 7.29 22.48 -5.72
N GLN A 19 7.53 23.35 -4.73
CA GLN A 19 8.89 23.76 -4.39
C GLN A 19 9.56 22.67 -3.57
N LEU A 20 10.61 22.08 -4.13
CA LEU A 20 11.56 21.25 -3.42
C LEU A 20 12.62 22.14 -2.77
N ASN A 21 13.17 21.67 -1.64
CA ASN A 21 14.32 22.28 -1.01
C ASN A 21 15.44 22.49 -2.05
N ASN A 22 16.14 23.64 -2.02
CA ASN A 22 17.22 24.05 -2.94
C ASN A 22 16.78 24.62 -4.30
N ASN A 23 15.73 25.45 -4.36
CA ASN A 23 15.29 26.15 -5.58
C ASN A 23 14.89 25.22 -6.74
N GLN A 24 14.64 23.94 -6.46
CA GLN A 24 14.12 23.00 -7.45
C GLN A 24 12.60 23.06 -7.42
N ALA A 25 11.98 23.23 -8.58
CA ALA A 25 10.54 23.15 -8.71
C ALA A 25 10.18 21.86 -9.45
N LYS A 26 9.27 21.06 -8.89
CA LYS A 26 8.72 19.89 -9.55
C LYS A 26 7.31 20.22 -10.01
N ILE A 27 7.02 19.97 -11.28
CA ILE A 27 5.66 20.07 -11.78
C ILE A 27 4.97 18.73 -11.55
N THR A 28 3.88 18.75 -10.79
CA THR A 28 2.99 17.60 -10.55
C THR A 28 1.65 17.84 -11.24
N LYS A 29 0.95 16.76 -11.59
CA LYS A 29 -0.34 16.82 -12.29
C LYS A 29 -1.43 16.31 -11.37
N HIS A 30 -2.51 17.06 -11.24
CA HIS A 30 -3.60 16.74 -10.32
C HIS A 30 -4.95 16.74 -11.05
N PRO A 31 -5.76 15.67 -10.86
CA PRO A 31 -7.12 15.64 -11.36
C PRO A 31 -8.10 16.15 -10.30
N TYR A 32 -8.56 17.39 -10.39
CA TYR A 32 -9.61 17.91 -9.53
C TYR A 32 -10.97 17.55 -10.11
N ILE A 33 -11.76 16.78 -9.36
CA ILE A 33 -13.09 16.35 -9.73
C ILE A 33 -13.98 16.48 -8.49
N LYS A 34 -15.25 16.85 -8.65
CA LYS A 34 -16.21 17.01 -7.54
C LYS A 34 -16.20 15.82 -6.57
N ASN A 35 -16.07 14.61 -7.11
CA ASN A 35 -15.96 13.41 -6.29
C ASN A 35 -14.50 13.13 -5.94
N LYS A 36 -14.17 13.21 -4.65
CA LYS A 36 -12.83 12.99 -4.12
C LYS A 36 -12.27 11.60 -4.38
N HIS A 37 -13.09 10.55 -4.36
CA HIS A 37 -12.63 9.18 -4.58
C HIS A 37 -12.25 8.95 -6.04
N LEU A 38 -13.00 9.55 -6.97
CA LEU A 38 -12.64 9.53 -8.39
C LEU A 38 -11.39 10.35 -8.67
N SER A 39 -11.25 11.52 -8.03
CA SER A 39 -10.02 12.32 -8.08
C SER A 39 -8.80 11.53 -7.56
N LEU A 40 -8.91 10.91 -6.39
CA LEU A 40 -7.84 10.09 -5.79
C LEU A 40 -7.49 8.88 -6.65
N PHE A 41 -8.49 8.15 -7.14
CA PHE A 41 -8.28 7.03 -8.05
C PHE A 41 -7.48 7.44 -9.28
N LEU A 42 -7.89 8.51 -9.98
CA LEU A 42 -7.16 8.99 -11.16
C LEU A 42 -5.75 9.47 -10.81
N TYR A 43 -5.58 10.14 -9.67
CA TYR A 43 -4.27 10.60 -9.22
C TYR A 43 -3.29 9.44 -9.02
N GLU A 44 -3.75 8.33 -8.45
CA GLU A 44 -2.95 7.12 -8.28
C GLU A 44 -2.62 6.45 -9.62
N TRP A 45 -3.53 6.50 -10.59
CA TRP A 45 -3.27 6.19 -11.99
C TRP A 45 -2.52 7.32 -12.71
N SER A 46 -1.31 7.64 -12.23
CA SER A 46 -0.47 8.72 -12.77
C SER A 46 0.41 8.32 -13.97
N ASN A 47 0.47 7.03 -14.30
CA ASN A 47 1.27 6.49 -15.40
C ASN A 47 0.39 6.24 -16.66
N PRO A 48 0.58 6.98 -17.76
CA PRO A 48 -0.18 6.78 -19.01
C PRO A 48 -0.02 5.39 -19.63
N GLN A 49 1.12 4.73 -19.45
CA GLN A 49 1.35 3.37 -19.98
C GLN A 49 0.47 2.36 -19.25
N GLU A 50 0.44 2.40 -17.93
CA GLU A 50 -0.43 1.54 -17.12
C GLU A 50 -1.91 1.74 -17.46
N ILE A 51 -2.34 2.99 -17.68
CA ILE A 51 -3.72 3.27 -18.12
C ILE A 51 -4.03 2.57 -19.46
N ASN A 52 -3.10 2.59 -20.42
CA ASN A 52 -3.30 1.98 -21.74
C ASN A 52 -3.22 0.46 -21.72
N GLU A 53 -2.36 -0.11 -20.88
CA GLU A 53 -2.06 -1.55 -20.87
C GLU A 53 -2.95 -2.35 -19.91
N ALA A 54 -3.49 -1.71 -18.87
CA ALA A 54 -4.33 -2.37 -17.86
C ALA A 54 -5.76 -1.78 -17.82
N LEU A 55 -5.91 -0.51 -17.44
CA LEU A 55 -7.22 0.04 -17.10
C LEU A 55 -8.17 0.18 -18.31
N LEU A 56 -7.68 0.70 -19.44
CA LEU A 56 -8.52 0.87 -20.63
C LEU A 56 -8.98 -0.46 -21.23
N PRO A 57 -8.11 -1.50 -21.36
CA PRO A 57 -8.55 -2.84 -21.75
C PRO A 57 -9.71 -3.39 -20.92
N ASP A 58 -9.67 -3.23 -19.60
CA ASP A 58 -10.74 -3.73 -18.72
C ASP A 58 -12.05 -2.96 -18.93
N ILE A 59 -11.96 -1.65 -19.15
CA ILE A 59 -13.12 -0.82 -19.51
C ILE A 59 -13.72 -1.28 -20.85
N GLU A 60 -12.90 -1.57 -21.86
CA GLU A 60 -13.37 -2.03 -23.16
C GLU A 60 -13.99 -3.44 -23.09
N ALA A 61 -13.40 -4.33 -22.29
CA ALA A 61 -13.97 -5.66 -22.04
C ALA A 61 -15.35 -5.58 -21.39
N ALA A 62 -15.54 -4.67 -20.43
CA ALA A 62 -16.83 -4.42 -19.80
C ALA A 62 -17.90 -3.94 -20.80
N PHE A 63 -17.52 -3.15 -21.81
CA PHE A 63 -18.48 -2.75 -22.87
C PHE A 63 -18.93 -3.91 -23.76
N LEU A 64 -18.10 -4.95 -23.92
CA LEU A 64 -18.36 -6.06 -24.83
C LEU A 64 -19.14 -7.21 -24.19
N ASP A 65 -18.93 -7.46 -22.90
CA ASP A 65 -19.57 -8.57 -22.18
C ASP A 65 -20.45 -8.05 -21.04
N THR A 66 -21.76 -8.34 -21.13
CA THR A 66 -22.75 -7.96 -20.12
C THR A 66 -22.56 -8.64 -18.77
N ASN A 67 -21.79 -9.73 -18.72
CA ASN A 67 -21.46 -10.46 -17.50
C ASN A 67 -20.05 -10.16 -16.99
N TYR A 68 -19.32 -9.26 -17.64
CA TYR A 68 -17.97 -8.90 -17.22
C TYR A 68 -18.00 -8.13 -15.91
N PHE A 69 -17.14 -8.56 -14.98
CA PHE A 69 -16.82 -7.86 -13.76
C PHE A 69 -15.31 -7.92 -13.58
N GLU A 70 -14.69 -6.78 -13.32
CA GLU A 70 -13.27 -6.71 -13.01
C GLU A 70 -13.07 -5.75 -11.85
N SER A 71 -12.18 -6.14 -10.94
CA SER A 71 -11.80 -5.32 -9.80
C SER A 71 -10.43 -4.71 -10.07
N ASN A 72 -10.41 -3.41 -10.31
CA ASN A 72 -9.16 -2.66 -10.31
C ASN A 72 -9.01 -1.95 -8.97
N SER A 73 -7.84 -2.03 -8.38
CA SER A 73 -7.55 -1.35 -7.12
C SER A 73 -6.40 -0.39 -7.28
N SER A 74 -6.61 0.84 -6.84
CA SER A 74 -5.52 1.73 -6.47
C SER A 74 -5.16 1.48 -4.99
N GLU A 75 -4.12 2.13 -4.45
CA GLU A 75 -3.72 1.93 -3.05
C GLU A 75 -4.83 2.30 -2.06
N ASN A 76 -5.69 3.26 -2.41
CA ASN A 76 -6.73 3.78 -1.52
C ASN A 76 -8.17 3.61 -2.03
N VAL A 77 -8.39 3.37 -3.32
CA VAL A 77 -9.73 3.25 -3.90
C VAL A 77 -9.79 2.00 -4.78
N SER A 78 -10.71 1.09 -4.46
CA SER A 78 -11.04 -0.01 -5.37
C SER A 78 -12.20 0.37 -6.26
N ILE A 79 -12.20 -0.14 -7.48
CA ILE A 79 -13.30 0.04 -8.43
C ILE A 79 -13.80 -1.33 -8.87
N MET A 80 -15.11 -1.42 -9.07
CA MET A 80 -15.75 -2.51 -9.78
C MET A 80 -16.30 -1.98 -11.09
N ILE A 81 -15.83 -2.55 -12.19
CA ILE A 81 -16.25 -2.18 -13.54
C ILE A 81 -17.32 -3.16 -14.00
N TYR A 82 -18.52 -2.64 -14.27
CA TYR A 82 -19.64 -3.39 -14.83
C TYR A 82 -19.99 -2.84 -16.21
N HIS A 83 -20.76 -3.60 -16.99
CA HIS A 83 -21.16 -3.25 -18.35
C HIS A 83 -21.76 -1.84 -18.53
N ASN A 84 -22.52 -1.35 -17.54
CA ASN A 84 -23.20 -0.05 -17.64
C ASN A 84 -22.71 1.00 -16.64
N ARG A 85 -21.92 0.62 -15.63
CA ARG A 85 -21.52 1.50 -14.54
C ARG A 85 -20.19 1.10 -13.94
N VAL A 86 -19.58 2.04 -13.24
CA VAL A 86 -18.41 1.81 -12.40
C VAL A 86 -18.76 2.23 -10.99
N GLU A 87 -18.47 1.35 -10.04
CA GLU A 87 -18.66 1.59 -8.61
C GLU A 87 -17.28 1.78 -7.97
N LEU A 88 -17.09 2.85 -7.21
CA LEU A 88 -15.89 3.12 -6.44
C LEU A 88 -16.17 2.74 -4.98
N TYR A 89 -15.19 2.09 -4.37
CA TYR A 89 -15.26 1.56 -3.02
C TYR A 89 -14.14 2.15 -2.16
N ASP A 90 -14.54 2.53 -0.94
CA ASP A 90 -13.65 2.78 0.18
C ASP A 90 -13.84 1.61 1.15
N ASP A 91 -12.81 0.77 1.26
CA ASP A 91 -12.86 -0.57 1.85
C ASP A 91 -13.95 -1.47 1.23
N THR A 92 -15.11 -1.57 1.87
CA THR A 92 -16.25 -2.42 1.49
C THR A 92 -17.50 -1.60 1.18
N LYS A 93 -17.43 -0.28 1.30
CA LYS A 93 -18.56 0.61 1.08
C LYS A 93 -18.46 1.25 -0.30
N CYS A 94 -19.48 1.07 -1.12
CA CYS A 94 -19.63 1.85 -2.35
C CYS A 94 -19.81 3.33 -1.97
N VAL A 95 -18.87 4.16 -2.39
CA VAL A 95 -18.80 5.60 -2.09
C VAL A 95 -19.18 6.46 -3.29
N TYR A 96 -19.10 5.91 -4.50
CA TYR A 96 -19.47 6.62 -5.71
C TYR A 96 -19.84 5.66 -6.83
N GLU A 97 -20.74 6.09 -7.70
CA GLU A 97 -21.14 5.35 -8.89
C GLU A 97 -21.26 6.33 -10.05
N LEU A 98 -20.78 5.91 -11.23
CA LEU A 98 -20.96 6.65 -12.46
C LEU A 98 -21.14 5.73 -13.68
N PRO A 99 -21.77 6.20 -14.77
CA PRO A 99 -21.90 5.41 -16.00
C PRO A 99 -20.53 5.03 -16.56
N LEU A 100 -20.40 3.79 -17.07
CA LEU A 100 -19.14 3.29 -17.65
C LEU A 100 -18.62 4.18 -18.79
N LYS A 101 -19.55 4.72 -19.59
CA LYS A 101 -19.23 5.63 -20.69
C LYS A 101 -18.59 6.93 -20.20
N ASP A 102 -19.16 7.52 -19.15
CA ASP A 102 -18.65 8.75 -18.56
C ASP A 102 -17.29 8.48 -17.93
N PHE A 103 -17.13 7.36 -17.21
CA PHE A 103 -15.84 6.92 -16.65
C PHE A 103 -14.76 6.75 -17.71
N LYS A 104 -15.05 6.07 -18.81
CA LYS A 104 -14.12 5.89 -19.94
C LYS A 104 -13.62 7.23 -20.49
N GLU A 105 -14.53 8.16 -20.75
CA GLU A 105 -14.15 9.49 -21.28
C GLU A 105 -13.29 10.28 -20.28
N ILE A 106 -13.56 10.15 -18.98
CA ILE A 106 -12.76 10.78 -17.92
C ILE A 106 -11.35 10.18 -17.86
N VAL A 107 -11.22 8.85 -17.87
CA VAL A 107 -9.92 8.14 -17.85
C VAL A 107 -9.09 8.49 -19.08
N ILE A 108 -9.71 8.53 -20.27
CA ILE A 108 -9.04 8.98 -21.50
C ILE A 108 -8.59 10.43 -21.38
N GLY A 109 -9.47 11.32 -20.89
CA GLY A 109 -9.12 12.73 -20.69
C GLY A 109 -7.94 12.90 -19.73
N TRP A 110 -7.90 12.12 -18.65
CA TRP A 110 -6.81 12.16 -17.69
C TRP A 110 -5.50 11.66 -18.29
N ARG A 111 -5.52 10.52 -18.97
CA ARG A 111 -4.36 9.99 -19.71
C ARG A 111 -3.81 11.00 -20.72
N ASP A 112 -4.69 11.59 -21.51
CA ASP A 112 -4.29 12.57 -22.53
C ASP A 112 -3.68 13.80 -21.87
N PHE A 113 -4.25 14.27 -20.75
CA PHE A 113 -3.67 15.34 -19.95
C PHE A 113 -2.28 14.98 -19.42
N LEU A 114 -2.08 13.77 -18.88
CA LEU A 114 -0.79 13.29 -18.41
C LEU A 114 0.27 13.31 -19.52
N LEU A 115 -0.10 13.01 -20.77
CA LEU A 115 0.79 13.03 -21.93
C LEU A 115 1.12 14.44 -22.46
N THR A 116 0.34 15.47 -22.09
CA THR A 116 0.64 16.84 -22.52
C THR A 116 1.88 17.40 -21.82
N PRO A 117 2.73 18.19 -22.50
CA PRO A 117 3.72 19.00 -21.79
C PRO A 117 2.99 20.01 -20.90
N PRO A 118 3.52 20.35 -19.70
CA PRO A 118 2.88 21.34 -18.84
C PRO A 118 2.68 22.67 -19.59
N LEU A 119 1.44 23.18 -19.56
CA LEU A 119 1.00 24.35 -20.33
C LEU A 119 1.76 25.64 -19.99
N ASN A 120 2.40 25.69 -18.82
CA ASN A 120 3.42 26.69 -18.52
C ASN A 120 4.72 26.25 -19.17
N GLY A 121 4.96 26.73 -20.39
CA GLY A 121 6.19 26.57 -21.15
C GLY A 121 7.44 27.18 -20.50
N SER A 122 7.64 27.03 -19.19
CA SER A 122 8.96 27.17 -18.60
C SER A 122 9.81 26.03 -19.15
N LYS A 123 10.55 26.33 -20.21
CA LYS A 123 11.92 25.85 -20.34
C LYS A 123 12.49 25.77 -18.92
N ILE A 124 12.72 24.55 -18.45
CA ILE A 124 13.55 24.32 -17.28
C ILE A 124 14.88 24.98 -17.66
N TYR A 125 15.17 26.15 -17.07
CA TYR A 125 16.39 26.89 -17.33
C TYR A 125 17.58 26.04 -16.89
N GLN A 126 18.26 25.40 -17.84
CA GLN A 126 19.71 25.45 -17.84
C GLN A 126 20.11 26.83 -18.37
N ASP A 127 20.67 27.61 -17.46
CA ASP A 127 21.52 28.77 -17.72
C ASP A 127 20.87 30.10 -18.19
N ASN A 128 21.26 31.14 -17.47
CA ASN A 128 21.12 32.60 -17.63
C ASN A 128 20.25 33.20 -18.77
N LYS A 129 19.36 34.11 -18.35
CA LYS A 129 19.27 35.55 -18.74
C LYS A 129 17.82 36.00 -18.94
N SER A 130 17.51 37.10 -18.26
CA SER A 130 16.27 37.90 -18.24
C SER A 130 15.51 38.00 -19.56
N GLU A 131 14.18 37.85 -19.51
CA GLU A 131 13.29 38.88 -20.07
C GLU A 131 11.86 38.79 -19.51
N LYS A 132 11.30 39.99 -19.36
CA LYS A 132 10.05 40.37 -18.74
C LYS A 132 8.88 40.04 -19.68
N SER A 133 7.82 39.41 -19.19
CA SER A 133 6.49 39.63 -19.78
C SER A 133 5.40 39.49 -18.72
N GLU A 134 4.64 40.58 -18.67
CA GLU A 134 3.57 40.93 -17.76
C GLU A 134 2.27 40.78 -18.57
N ASN A 135 1.32 39.99 -18.05
CA ASN A 135 -0.14 39.99 -18.26
C ASN A 135 -0.71 38.56 -18.35
N ARG A 136 -1.50 38.16 -17.34
CA ARG A 136 -2.96 37.98 -17.49
C ARG A 136 -3.61 37.40 -16.23
N GLN A 137 -4.68 38.11 -15.84
CA GLN A 137 -5.91 37.63 -15.22
C GLN A 137 -5.83 37.04 -13.81
N GLU A 138 -6.00 37.94 -12.82
CA GLU A 138 -6.67 37.64 -11.56
C GLU A 138 -8.04 37.03 -11.84
N ILE A 139 -8.18 35.72 -11.63
CA ILE A 139 -9.45 35.04 -11.45
C ILE A 139 -9.48 34.62 -9.98
N ASN A 140 -10.42 35.22 -9.22
CA ASN A 140 -10.86 34.87 -7.85
C ASN A 140 -10.02 33.80 -7.12
N SER A 141 -8.84 34.16 -6.63
CA SER A 141 -7.98 33.27 -5.86
C SER A 141 -8.57 32.97 -4.48
N THR A 142 -9.33 33.87 -3.87
CA THR A 142 -9.77 33.72 -2.47
C THR A 142 -10.81 32.60 -2.25
N GLU A 143 -11.69 32.36 -3.22
CA GLU A 143 -12.70 31.29 -3.13
C GLU A 143 -12.13 29.94 -3.58
N SER A 144 -11.16 29.95 -4.50
CA SER A 144 -10.45 28.73 -4.88
C SER A 144 -9.50 28.28 -3.78
N ASP A 145 -8.71 29.19 -3.19
CA ASP A 145 -7.70 28.89 -2.18
C ASP A 145 -8.32 28.34 -0.88
N THR A 146 -9.50 28.84 -0.51
CA THR A 146 -10.26 28.31 0.63
C THR A 146 -10.84 26.93 0.35
N VAL A 147 -11.37 26.67 -0.85
CA VAL A 147 -11.78 25.32 -1.25
C VAL A 147 -10.57 24.38 -1.35
N PHE A 148 -9.40 24.87 -1.79
CA PHE A 148 -8.16 24.11 -1.86
C PHE A 148 -7.63 23.71 -0.47
N GLU A 149 -7.49 24.65 0.47
CA GLU A 149 -7.05 24.34 1.85
C GLU A 149 -8.00 23.37 2.55
N THR A 150 -9.31 23.52 2.34
CA THR A 150 -10.32 22.63 2.94
C THR A 150 -10.24 21.22 2.34
N THR A 151 -9.99 21.12 1.03
CA THR A 151 -9.90 19.81 0.35
C THR A 151 -8.58 19.09 0.65
N GLU A 152 -7.46 19.81 0.74
CA GLU A 152 -6.14 19.23 1.08
C GLU A 152 -6.07 18.77 2.54
N SER A 153 -6.63 19.56 3.46
CA SER A 153 -6.76 19.16 4.87
C SER A 153 -7.68 17.95 5.07
N GLU A 154 -8.77 17.84 4.29
CA GLU A 154 -9.65 16.67 4.34
C GLU A 154 -9.02 15.42 3.69
N ILE A 155 -8.30 15.55 2.58
CA ILE A 155 -7.58 14.43 1.93
C ILE A 155 -6.49 13.90 2.85
N SER A 156 -5.68 14.78 3.44
CA SER A 156 -4.65 14.36 4.39
C SER A 156 -5.25 13.67 5.62
N ASP A 157 -6.40 14.12 6.13
CA ASP A 157 -7.09 13.45 7.24
C ASP A 157 -7.64 12.05 6.84
N ILE A 158 -8.10 11.86 5.60
CA ILE A 158 -8.54 10.55 5.09
C ILE A 158 -7.34 9.61 4.94
N GLU A 159 -6.24 10.07 4.33
CA GLU A 159 -5.01 9.29 4.21
C GLU A 159 -4.46 8.88 5.59
N LEU A 160 -4.42 9.82 6.54
CA LEU A 160 -4.00 9.54 7.93
C LEU A 160 -4.87 8.45 8.57
N LYS A 161 -6.18 8.47 8.32
CA LYS A 161 -7.12 7.48 8.85
C LYS A 161 -6.93 6.11 8.20
N THR A 162 -6.72 6.06 6.89
CA THR A 162 -6.46 4.82 6.15
C THR A 162 -5.13 4.19 6.56
N TYR A 163 -4.06 4.99 6.62
CA TYR A 163 -2.74 4.52 7.08
C TYR A 163 -2.76 4.01 8.52
N SER A 164 -3.46 4.72 9.42
CA SER A 164 -3.62 4.27 10.80
C SER A 164 -4.23 2.87 10.87
N ARG A 165 -5.26 2.61 10.07
CA ARG A 165 -5.95 1.31 10.04
C ARG A 165 -5.08 0.21 9.44
N GLN A 166 -4.45 0.45 8.29
CA GLN A 166 -3.57 -0.51 7.63
C GLN A 166 -2.38 -0.89 8.53
N ASN A 167 -1.71 0.09 9.12
CA ASN A 167 -0.59 -0.13 10.04
C ASN A 167 -1.00 -0.95 11.25
N LYS A 168 -2.19 -0.69 11.82
CA LYS A 168 -2.73 -1.49 12.92
C LYS A 168 -3.01 -2.93 12.51
N PHE A 169 -3.56 -3.15 11.31
CA PHE A 169 -3.80 -4.49 10.80
C PHE A 169 -2.50 -5.27 10.60
N VAL A 170 -1.50 -4.67 9.94
CA VAL A 170 -0.18 -5.29 9.73
C VAL A 170 0.48 -5.64 11.07
N PHE A 171 0.39 -4.76 12.06
CA PHE A 171 0.87 -5.06 13.42
C PHE A 171 0.19 -6.29 14.02
N ILE A 172 -1.14 -6.37 13.97
CA ILE A 172 -1.90 -7.50 14.52
C ILE A 172 -1.52 -8.79 13.80
N LEU A 173 -1.47 -8.77 12.46
CA LEU A 173 -1.09 -9.93 11.65
C LEU A 173 0.32 -10.41 12.00
N SER A 174 1.27 -9.47 12.09
CA SER A 174 2.67 -9.77 12.44
C SER A 174 2.78 -10.36 13.84
N LEU A 175 1.99 -9.85 14.80
CA LEU A 175 1.96 -10.33 16.18
C LEU A 175 1.41 -11.75 16.25
N VAL A 176 0.31 -12.03 15.54
CA VAL A 176 -0.25 -13.38 15.45
C VAL A 176 0.76 -14.34 14.81
N LEU A 177 1.40 -13.94 13.72
CA LEU A 177 2.42 -14.74 13.04
C LEU A 177 3.63 -15.01 13.95
N PHE A 178 4.05 -14.01 14.73
CA PHE A 178 5.15 -14.14 15.69
C PHE A 178 4.83 -15.16 16.78
N ILE A 179 3.65 -15.04 17.41
CA ILE A 179 3.19 -15.98 18.45
C ILE A 179 3.03 -17.38 17.88
N ALA A 180 2.39 -17.52 16.71
CA ALA A 180 2.18 -18.80 16.05
C ALA A 180 3.51 -19.47 15.69
N SER A 181 4.47 -18.72 15.15
CA SER A 181 5.82 -19.22 14.84
C SER A 181 6.53 -19.67 16.10
N PHE A 182 6.45 -18.90 17.18
CA PHE A 182 7.05 -19.26 18.46
C PHE A 182 6.48 -20.58 18.98
N LEU A 183 5.15 -20.73 19.05
CA LEU A 183 4.50 -21.97 19.47
C LEU A 183 4.86 -23.16 18.57
N PHE A 184 4.88 -22.94 17.26
CA PHE A 184 5.21 -23.98 16.29
C PHE A 184 6.63 -24.51 16.49
N PHE A 185 7.64 -23.64 16.46
CA PHE A 185 9.04 -24.06 16.52
C PHE A 185 9.48 -24.52 17.92
N PHE A 186 8.84 -24.05 19.00
CA PHE A 186 9.22 -24.43 20.37
C PHE A 186 8.44 -25.59 20.96
N ILE A 187 7.22 -25.86 20.49
CA ILE A 187 6.34 -26.88 21.08
C ILE A 187 6.02 -27.98 20.07
N ILE A 188 5.52 -27.58 18.89
CA ILE A 188 5.00 -28.53 17.90
C ILE A 188 6.16 -29.28 17.25
N VAL A 189 7.13 -28.57 16.66
CA VAL A 189 8.23 -29.22 15.91
C VAL A 189 9.07 -30.15 16.78
N PRO A 190 9.46 -29.81 18.03
CA PRO A 190 10.16 -30.76 18.91
C PRO A 190 9.39 -32.06 19.16
N SER A 191 8.06 -32.05 19.00
CA SER A 191 7.21 -33.22 19.18
C SER A 191 7.12 -34.12 17.92
N LEU A 192 7.60 -33.66 16.75
CA LEU A 192 7.39 -34.30 15.44
C LEU A 192 8.51 -35.25 14.96
N ASP A 193 9.48 -35.58 15.82
CA ASP A 193 10.60 -36.51 15.49
C ASP A 193 11.36 -36.15 14.18
N VAL A 194 11.76 -34.87 14.07
CA VAL A 194 12.39 -34.33 12.86
C VAL A 194 13.92 -34.41 12.90
N ALA A 195 14.48 -35.46 13.51
CA ALA A 195 15.90 -35.53 13.88
C ALA A 195 16.89 -35.26 12.72
N ARG A 196 16.54 -35.66 11.49
CA ARG A 196 17.41 -35.48 10.31
C ARG A 196 17.41 -34.05 9.75
N VAL A 197 16.44 -33.22 10.15
CA VAL A 197 16.21 -31.90 9.56
C VAL A 197 16.31 -30.78 10.61
N ILE A 198 16.78 -31.09 11.82
CA ILE A 198 16.88 -30.13 12.94
C ILE A 198 17.61 -28.85 12.52
N ILE A 199 18.77 -28.96 11.87
CA ILE A 199 19.57 -27.79 11.47
C ILE A 199 18.78 -26.86 10.55
N PHE A 200 18.15 -27.41 9.52
CA PHE A 200 17.33 -26.63 8.59
C PHE A 200 16.12 -26.01 9.28
N VAL A 201 15.43 -26.76 10.14
CA VAL A 201 14.25 -26.26 10.85
C VAL A 201 14.63 -25.16 11.84
N SER A 202 15.77 -25.28 12.52
CA SER A 202 16.29 -24.22 13.41
C SER A 202 16.64 -22.94 12.65
N ILE A 203 17.25 -23.05 11.45
CA ILE A 203 17.58 -21.90 10.61
C ILE A 203 16.30 -21.22 10.11
N VAL A 204 15.37 -21.98 9.54
CA VAL A 204 14.12 -21.41 9.01
C VAL A 204 13.28 -20.81 10.14
N GLY A 205 13.20 -21.50 11.28
CA GLY A 205 12.45 -21.03 12.43
C GLY A 205 13.01 -19.76 13.04
N SER A 206 14.34 -19.66 13.16
CA SER A 206 14.97 -18.45 13.69
C SER A 206 14.75 -17.24 12.77
N ILE A 207 14.85 -17.42 11.44
CA ILE A 207 14.56 -16.36 10.47
C ILE A 207 13.10 -15.93 10.56
N MET A 208 12.15 -16.88 10.58
CA MET A 208 10.72 -16.59 10.63
C MET A 208 10.32 -15.83 11.92
N ILE A 209 10.82 -16.27 13.07
CA ILE A 209 10.54 -15.63 14.36
C ILE A 209 11.16 -14.23 14.40
N SER A 210 12.42 -14.08 13.96
CA SER A 210 13.06 -12.76 13.92
C SER A 210 12.38 -11.80 12.96
N LEU A 211 11.97 -12.27 11.77
CA LEU A 211 11.30 -11.44 10.77
C LEU A 211 9.94 -10.96 11.28
N SER A 212 9.10 -11.88 11.76
CA SER A 212 7.79 -11.52 12.33
C SER A 212 7.93 -10.61 13.56
N GLY A 213 8.91 -10.85 14.43
CA GLY A 213 9.22 -9.99 15.57
C GLY A 213 9.68 -8.58 15.16
N PHE A 214 10.49 -8.48 14.11
CA PHE A 214 10.90 -7.19 13.55
C PHE A 214 9.71 -6.40 13.00
N TYR A 215 8.82 -7.05 12.24
CA TYR A 215 7.60 -6.42 11.76
C TYR A 215 6.72 -5.92 12.92
N CYS A 216 6.60 -6.69 14.02
CA CYS A 216 5.92 -6.21 15.22
C CYS A 216 6.53 -4.92 15.78
N LEU A 217 7.86 -4.85 15.86
CA LEU A 217 8.56 -3.66 16.37
C LEU A 217 8.40 -2.47 15.42
N LEU A 218 8.56 -2.70 14.12
CA LEU A 218 8.48 -1.66 13.09
C LEU A 218 7.08 -1.04 13.01
N TYR A 219 6.04 -1.85 13.18
CA TYR A 219 4.66 -1.35 13.19
C TYR A 219 4.14 -1.00 14.59
N TYR A 220 4.93 -1.15 15.66
CA TYR A 220 4.49 -0.81 17.00
C TYR A 220 4.15 0.66 17.14
N LYS A 221 2.91 0.98 17.52
CA LYS A 221 2.36 2.35 17.64
C LYS A 221 2.37 3.17 16.33
N SER A 222 2.69 2.56 15.19
CA SER A 222 2.70 3.23 13.87
C SER A 222 1.32 3.70 13.40
N TRP A 223 0.25 3.33 14.10
CA TRP A 223 -1.12 3.78 13.87
C TRP A 223 -1.50 5.07 14.61
N LYS A 224 -0.62 5.63 15.46
CA LYS A 224 -0.89 6.88 16.17
C LYS A 224 -0.68 8.08 15.23
N LYS A 225 -1.58 9.08 15.29
CA LYS A 225 -1.51 10.30 14.45
C LYS A 225 -0.13 10.98 14.56
N ASP A 226 0.35 11.22 15.78
CA ASP A 226 1.68 11.82 16.03
C ASP A 226 2.86 11.05 15.41
N PHE A 227 2.74 9.72 15.26
CA PHE A 227 3.78 8.91 14.64
C PHE A 227 3.73 9.04 13.12
N ILE A 228 2.54 8.98 12.53
CA ILE A 228 2.34 9.09 11.08
C ILE A 228 2.77 10.48 10.60
N GLU A 229 2.45 11.54 11.35
CA GLU A 229 2.88 12.90 11.03
C GLU A 229 4.40 13.10 11.09
N LYS A 230 5.10 12.41 12.00
CA LYS A 230 6.55 12.57 12.18
C LYS A 230 7.40 11.66 11.30
N VAL A 231 6.96 10.42 11.10
CA VAL A 231 7.76 9.35 10.50
C VAL A 231 7.17 8.89 9.16
N GLY A 232 5.86 9.10 8.94
CA GLY A 232 5.16 8.61 7.77
C GLY A 232 4.94 7.10 7.78
N LYS A 233 4.73 6.53 6.58
CA LYS A 233 4.58 5.08 6.38
C LYS A 233 5.89 4.37 6.73
N PRO A 234 5.89 3.40 7.66
CA PRO A 234 7.09 2.63 7.99
C PRO A 234 7.64 1.94 6.74
N LYS A 235 8.88 2.24 6.35
CA LYS A 235 9.56 1.59 5.23
C LYS A 235 10.51 0.52 5.75
N LEU A 236 10.41 -0.68 5.20
CA LEU A 236 11.35 -1.74 5.52
C LEU A 236 12.68 -1.44 4.83
N ASN A 237 13.68 -1.05 5.62
CA ASN A 237 15.05 -1.01 5.16
C ASN A 237 15.71 -2.37 5.46
N ILE A 238 16.08 -3.09 4.40
CA ILE A 238 16.70 -4.42 4.49
C ILE A 238 18.02 -4.36 5.29
N GLU A 239 18.79 -3.28 5.17
CA GLU A 239 20.03 -3.10 5.93
C GLU A 239 19.75 -2.98 7.42
N THR A 240 18.73 -2.19 7.79
CA THR A 240 18.29 -2.05 9.18
C THR A 240 17.76 -3.37 9.72
N PHE A 241 17.03 -4.13 8.91
CA PHE A 241 16.58 -5.47 9.27
C PHE A 241 17.76 -6.39 9.55
N ILE A 242 18.73 -6.51 8.64
CA ILE A 242 19.90 -7.38 8.83
C ILE A 242 20.68 -6.99 10.09
N LEU A 243 20.88 -5.69 10.31
CA LEU A 243 21.62 -5.18 11.47
C LEU A 243 20.91 -5.51 12.79
N ILE A 244 19.60 -5.24 12.88
CA ILE A 244 18.82 -5.43 14.11
C ILE A 244 18.50 -6.92 14.37
N CYS A 245 18.24 -7.70 13.31
CA CYS A 245 17.75 -9.07 13.44
C CYS A 245 18.85 -10.14 13.40
N SER A 246 20.07 -9.82 12.99
CA SER A 246 21.18 -10.81 12.98
C SER A 246 21.38 -11.47 14.36
N LEU A 247 21.46 -10.67 15.42
CA LEU A 247 21.70 -11.17 16.78
C LEU A 247 20.51 -11.98 17.35
N PRO A 248 19.25 -11.49 17.29
CA PRO A 248 18.09 -12.30 17.65
C PRO A 248 17.99 -13.61 16.84
N THR A 249 18.32 -13.59 15.55
CA THR A 249 18.25 -14.80 14.71
C THR A 249 19.26 -15.85 15.15
N VAL A 250 20.50 -15.45 15.43
CA VAL A 250 21.51 -16.37 15.96
C VAL A 250 21.08 -16.91 17.33
N LEU A 251 20.54 -16.06 18.20
CA LEU A 251 20.04 -16.47 19.50
C LEU A 251 18.88 -17.48 19.39
N PHE A 252 17.87 -17.20 18.57
CA PHE A 252 16.76 -18.14 18.35
C PHE A 252 17.23 -19.45 17.71
N TYR A 253 18.19 -19.40 16.79
CA TYR A 253 18.78 -20.62 16.23
C TYR A 253 19.36 -21.52 17.32
N PHE A 254 20.13 -20.97 18.25
CA PHE A 254 20.70 -21.74 19.35
C PHE A 254 19.63 -22.27 20.28
N ILE A 255 18.63 -21.46 20.65
CA ILE A 255 17.57 -21.88 21.57
C ILE A 255 16.72 -22.99 20.94
N ILE A 256 16.33 -22.85 19.67
CA ILE A 256 15.55 -23.88 18.97
C ILE A 256 16.38 -25.15 18.90
N SER A 257 17.63 -25.08 18.44
CA SER A 257 18.53 -26.24 18.34
C SER A 257 18.75 -26.94 19.68
N TRP A 258 18.96 -26.16 20.75
CA TRP A 258 19.10 -26.68 22.11
C TRP A 258 17.85 -27.45 22.56
N ASN A 259 16.66 -26.93 22.26
CA ASN A 259 15.40 -27.56 22.63
C ASN A 259 15.21 -28.95 21.98
N PHE A 260 15.81 -29.19 20.81
CA PHE A 260 15.82 -30.50 20.13
C PHE A 260 16.86 -31.47 20.69
N LEU A 261 18.07 -30.98 21.00
CA LEU A 261 19.21 -31.83 21.35
C LEU A 261 19.19 -32.26 22.81
N GLU A 262 19.00 -31.32 23.72
CA GLU A 262 19.20 -31.54 25.17
C GLU A 262 18.06 -30.94 26.02
N GLY A 263 17.17 -30.17 25.41
CA GLY A 263 16.10 -29.44 26.11
C GLY A 263 14.81 -30.23 26.38
N PRO A 264 13.78 -29.56 26.93
CA PRO A 264 12.51 -30.19 27.29
C PRO A 264 11.78 -30.81 26.09
N GLY A 265 12.00 -30.31 24.86
CA GLY A 265 11.51 -30.94 23.63
C GLY A 265 12.06 -32.36 23.45
N HIS A 266 13.35 -32.57 23.70
CA HIS A 266 13.96 -33.91 23.71
C HIS A 266 13.30 -34.84 24.75
N ASN A 267 12.98 -34.31 25.94
CA ASN A 267 12.29 -35.08 26.97
C ASN A 267 10.85 -35.43 26.58
N LEU A 268 10.11 -34.51 25.97
CA LEU A 268 8.76 -34.78 25.45
C LEU A 268 8.78 -35.85 24.35
N TYR A 269 9.78 -35.80 23.46
CA TYR A 269 10.02 -36.84 22.46
C TYR A 269 10.30 -38.20 23.11
N LYS A 270 11.23 -38.26 24.08
CA LYS A 270 11.56 -39.49 24.81
C LYS A 270 10.34 -40.05 25.55
N LEU A 271 9.50 -39.18 26.10
CA LEU A 271 8.25 -39.54 26.79
C LEU A 271 7.21 -40.07 25.80
N GLY A 272 7.08 -39.46 24.61
CA GLY A 272 6.20 -39.92 23.55
C GLY A 272 6.58 -41.29 22.98
N ILE A 273 7.89 -41.57 22.83
CA ILE A 273 8.38 -42.90 22.44
C ILE A 273 8.11 -43.92 23.52
N THR A 274 8.43 -43.62 24.78
CA THR A 274 8.17 -44.55 25.88
C THR A 274 6.68 -44.85 26.01
N LEU A 275 5.79 -43.87 25.81
CA LEU A 275 4.35 -44.09 25.82
C LEU A 275 3.85 -44.95 24.63
N LYS A 276 4.42 -44.75 23.43
CA LYS A 276 4.13 -45.60 22.26
C LYS A 276 4.61 -47.04 22.48
N VAL A 277 5.80 -47.23 23.04
CA VAL A 277 6.36 -48.56 23.37
C VAL A 277 5.53 -49.23 24.46
N LEU A 278 5.09 -48.49 25.49
CA LEU A 278 4.23 -49.02 26.55
C LEU A 278 2.86 -49.47 26.01
N LYS A 279 2.25 -48.69 25.10
CA LYS A 279 1.01 -49.09 24.40
C LYS A 279 1.20 -50.32 23.51
N PHE A 280 2.40 -50.55 22.98
CA PHE A 280 2.69 -51.72 22.16
C PHE A 280 2.91 -52.98 23.01
N LEU A 281 3.39 -52.81 24.25
CA LEU A 281 3.63 -53.90 25.20
C LEU A 281 2.38 -54.30 26.01
N ASN A 282 1.37 -53.43 26.09
CA ASN A 282 0.05 -53.70 26.65
C ASN A 282 -1.03 -53.40 25.58
N PRO A 283 -1.29 -54.32 24.65
CA PRO A 283 -2.36 -54.17 23.64
C PRO A 283 -3.76 -54.13 24.26
#